data_AF-A0A920PDB9-F1
#
_entry.id   AF-A0A920PDB9-F1
#
_cell.length_a   1.000
_cell.length_b   1.000
_cell.length_c   1.000
_cell.angle_alpha   90.00
_cell.angle_beta   90.00
_cell.angle_gamma   90.00
#
_symmetry.space_group_name_H-M   'P 1'
#
loop_
_entity.id
_entity.type
_entity.pdbx_description
1 polymer ?
#
loop_
_entity_poly.entity_id
_entity_poly.type
_entity_poly.pdbx_seq_one_letter_code
_entity_poly.pdbx_strand_id
1 'polypeptide(L)'
;MGLRDLSDLLLYSQKVSAEKICKNGFEFKYPKLEEAFKEVCEHSYHEIKIEQWVPQSINKTFAFFKEAKNLEKLTPDFLKFKILSQSTPEIQNGTKFTYRLSLHGIPVTWKSKISDWKPVSKFSDIQIKGPYSHWYHTHKFEEKNGGTLIKDHVVYKVPFGLLGDLIVGKWIKKDLETIFSYRTKTIDTLMNN
;
A
#
# COMPACT_ATOMS: atom_id res chain seq x y z
N MET A 1 -6.93 3.87 44.30
CA MET A 1 -6.68 4.90 43.27
C MET A 1 -7.12 4.30 41.95
N GLY A 2 -8.29 4.71 41.45
CA GLY A 2 -8.98 4.02 40.37
C GLY A 2 -8.45 4.41 38.99
N LEU A 3 -8.66 3.56 37.98
CA LEU A 3 -8.26 3.84 36.58
C LEU A 3 -8.79 5.19 36.04
N ARG A 4 -9.90 5.68 36.62
CA ARG A 4 -10.49 7.01 36.34
C ARG A 4 -9.62 8.18 36.81
N ASP A 5 -8.98 8.06 37.96
CA ASP A 5 -8.16 9.15 38.51
C ASP A 5 -6.91 9.39 37.64
N LEU A 6 -6.36 8.33 37.05
CA LEU A 6 -5.21 8.40 36.15
C LEU A 6 -5.58 8.96 34.76
N SER A 7 -6.77 8.67 34.23
CA SER A 7 -7.25 9.29 32.98
C SER A 7 -7.50 10.77 33.15
N ASP A 8 -8.08 11.18 34.29
CA ASP A 8 -8.33 12.60 34.56
C ASP A 8 -7.02 13.36 34.80
N LEU A 9 -6.02 12.76 35.46
CA LEU A 9 -4.69 13.37 35.64
C LEU A 9 -3.90 13.50 34.32
N LEU A 10 -3.97 12.49 33.43
CA LEU A 10 -3.34 12.54 32.11
C LEU A 10 -3.98 13.61 31.21
N LEU A 11 -5.30 13.73 31.24
CA LEU A 11 -6.02 14.79 30.53
C LEU A 11 -5.73 16.19 31.11
N TYR A 12 -5.52 16.29 32.43
CA TYR A 12 -5.14 17.56 33.07
C TYR A 12 -3.69 17.98 32.74
N SER A 13 -2.78 17.03 32.62
CA SER A 13 -1.37 17.25 32.23
C SER A 13 -1.25 17.72 30.77
N GLN A 14 -2.06 17.15 29.87
CA GLN A 14 -2.14 17.63 28.47
C GLN A 14 -2.90 18.96 28.32
N LYS A 15 -3.68 19.37 29.33
CA LYS A 15 -4.19 20.74 29.46
C LYS A 15 -3.09 21.71 29.96
N VAL A 16 -1.90 21.67 29.36
CA VAL A 16 -1.24 22.95 29.10
C VAL A 16 -2.21 23.68 28.20
N SER A 17 -2.98 24.64 28.77
CA SER A 17 -4.10 25.21 28.04
C SER A 17 -3.59 25.77 26.72
N ALA A 18 -4.25 25.41 25.62
CA ALA A 18 -3.91 25.94 24.29
C ALA A 18 -3.79 27.49 24.34
N GLU A 19 -4.59 28.13 25.19
CA GLU A 19 -4.51 29.55 25.52
C GLU A 19 -3.15 30.00 26.07
N LYS A 20 -2.52 29.23 26.95
CA LYS A 20 -1.19 29.55 27.51
C LYS A 20 -0.09 29.40 26.46
N ILE A 21 -0.27 28.51 25.49
CA ILE A 21 0.65 28.29 24.37
C ILE A 21 0.50 29.43 23.33
N CYS A 22 -0.74 29.77 22.96
CA CYS A 22 -1.03 30.94 22.12
C CYS A 22 -0.53 32.26 22.74
N LYS A 23 -0.68 32.44 24.06
CA LYS A 23 -0.18 33.62 24.78
C LYS A 23 1.34 33.78 24.72
N ASN A 24 2.08 32.71 24.43
CA ASN A 24 3.53 32.74 24.22
C ASN A 24 3.92 32.88 22.74
N GLY A 25 3.00 33.27 21.86
CA GLY A 25 3.27 33.55 20.45
C GLY A 25 3.31 32.33 19.54
N PHE A 26 2.88 31.16 20.03
CA PHE A 26 2.74 29.97 19.19
C PHE A 26 1.41 30.02 18.42
N GLU A 27 1.49 30.05 17.09
CA GLU A 27 0.33 29.95 16.22
C GLU A 27 0.05 28.49 15.84
N PHE A 28 -1.13 27.99 16.19
CA PHE A 28 -1.57 26.68 15.75
C PHE A 28 -1.89 26.71 14.25
N LYS A 29 -1.31 25.76 13.49
CA LYS A 29 -1.64 25.55 12.06
C LYS A 29 -3.15 25.41 11.82
N TYR A 30 -3.87 24.83 12.78
CA TYR A 30 -5.33 24.70 12.78
C TYR A 30 -5.91 25.33 14.05
N PRO A 31 -6.58 26.48 13.94
CA PRO A 31 -7.24 27.15 15.07
C PRO A 31 -8.38 26.32 15.66
N LYS A 32 -9.03 25.48 14.83
CA LYS A 32 -10.10 24.59 15.26
C LYS A 32 -9.73 23.14 15.04
N LEU A 33 -10.06 22.31 16.04
CA LEU A 33 -9.86 20.88 15.99
C LEU A 33 -10.62 20.23 14.81
N GLU A 34 -11.79 20.77 14.45
CA GLU A 34 -12.57 20.33 13.30
C GLU A 34 -11.87 20.57 11.95
N GLU A 35 -11.11 21.66 11.82
CA GLU A 35 -10.35 21.97 10.60
C GLU A 35 -9.12 21.06 10.48
N ALA A 36 -8.46 20.78 11.62
CA ALA A 36 -7.45 19.74 11.69
C ALA A 36 -8.05 18.37 11.33
N PHE A 37 -9.20 18.01 11.89
CA PHE A 37 -9.89 16.77 11.56
C PHE A 37 -10.33 16.71 10.11
N LYS A 38 -10.73 17.83 9.50
CA LYS A 38 -11.16 17.84 8.10
C LYS A 38 -9.98 17.59 7.16
N GLU A 39 -8.85 18.28 7.35
CA GLU A 39 -7.64 18.01 6.56
C GLU A 39 -7.15 16.57 6.77
N VAL A 40 -7.21 16.09 8.02
CA VAL A 40 -6.71 14.78 8.39
C VAL A 40 -7.67 13.63 7.96
N CYS A 41 -8.99 13.83 7.99
CA CYS A 41 -10.00 12.82 7.65
C CYS A 41 -10.41 12.80 6.17
N GLU A 42 -10.40 13.93 5.46
CA GLU A 42 -10.83 14.01 4.05
C GLU A 42 -9.83 13.32 3.09
N HIS A 43 -8.58 13.10 3.50
CA HIS A 43 -7.52 12.49 2.66
C HIS A 43 -6.98 11.19 3.26
N SER A 44 -7.86 10.28 3.68
CA SER A 44 -7.47 9.05 4.39
C SER A 44 -6.96 7.90 3.49
N TYR A 45 -6.42 8.21 2.31
CA TYR A 45 -5.81 7.23 1.40
C TYR A 45 -4.40 7.68 1.01
N HIS A 46 -3.48 6.74 1.01
CA HIS A 46 -2.13 6.91 0.51
C HIS A 46 -2.02 6.35 -0.90
N GLU A 47 -1.16 6.95 -1.70
CA GLU A 47 -0.86 6.46 -3.05
C GLU A 47 0.64 6.27 -3.28
N ILE A 48 0.96 5.27 -4.09
CA ILE A 48 2.30 5.04 -4.63
C ILE A 48 2.15 4.80 -6.13
N LYS A 49 2.92 5.55 -6.92
CA LYS A 49 2.97 5.45 -8.38
C LYS A 49 4.40 5.15 -8.80
N ILE A 50 4.57 4.07 -9.55
CA ILE A 50 5.87 3.65 -10.08
C ILE A 50 5.71 3.46 -11.58
N GLU A 51 6.64 4.01 -12.35
CA GLU A 51 6.72 3.81 -13.79
C GLU A 51 8.07 3.18 -14.14
N GLN A 52 8.07 2.20 -15.04
CA GLN A 52 9.26 1.52 -15.51
C GLN A 52 9.11 1.15 -16.98
N TRP A 53 10.11 1.48 -17.79
CA TRP A 53 10.16 1.06 -19.18
C TRP A 53 11.01 -0.21 -19.33
N VAL A 54 10.57 -1.14 -20.16
CA VAL A 54 11.32 -2.36 -20.52
C VAL A 54 11.38 -2.54 -22.04
N PRO A 55 12.48 -3.06 -22.60
CA PRO A 55 12.67 -3.28 -24.05
C PRO A 55 11.98 -4.58 -24.51
N GLN A 56 10.77 -4.86 -24.01
CA GLN A 56 9.99 -6.04 -24.33
C GLN A 56 8.64 -5.63 -24.91
N SER A 57 8.06 -6.49 -25.75
CA SER A 57 6.71 -6.25 -26.28
C SER A 57 5.67 -6.27 -25.17
N ILE A 58 4.57 -5.54 -25.36
CA ILE A 58 3.48 -5.46 -24.38
C ILE A 58 2.90 -6.84 -24.06
N ASN A 59 2.81 -7.73 -25.05
CA ASN A 59 2.34 -9.10 -24.88
C ASN A 59 3.26 -9.92 -23.97
N LYS A 60 4.58 -9.84 -24.16
CA LYS A 60 5.56 -10.55 -23.32
C LYS A 60 5.56 -9.99 -21.90
N THR A 61 5.49 -8.67 -21.77
CA THR A 61 5.40 -7.99 -20.47
C THR A 61 4.12 -8.37 -19.72
N PHE A 62 2.96 -8.26 -20.36
CA PHE A 62 1.69 -8.65 -19.75
C PHE A 62 1.67 -10.15 -19.39
N ALA A 63 2.20 -11.01 -20.27
CA ALA A 63 2.33 -12.44 -20.00
C ALA A 63 3.19 -12.70 -18.74
N PHE A 64 4.29 -11.97 -18.56
CA PHE A 64 5.11 -12.07 -17.35
C PHE A 64 4.33 -11.71 -16.09
N PHE A 65 3.55 -10.62 -16.12
CA PHE A 65 2.78 -10.15 -14.96
C PHE A 65 1.54 -11.00 -14.63
N LYS A 66 0.92 -11.65 -15.62
CA LYS A 66 -0.22 -12.55 -15.38
C LYS A 66 0.19 -13.90 -14.79
N GLU A 67 1.47 -14.24 -14.77
CA GLU A 67 1.94 -15.49 -14.17
C GLU A 67 2.15 -15.30 -12.67
N ALA A 68 1.26 -15.88 -11.87
CA ALA A 68 1.26 -15.74 -10.42
C ALA A 68 2.62 -16.09 -9.78
N LYS A 69 3.34 -17.07 -10.33
CA LYS A 69 4.70 -17.44 -9.85
C LYS A 69 5.72 -16.31 -9.97
N ASN A 70 5.56 -15.41 -10.93
CA ASN A 70 6.45 -14.25 -11.07
C ASN A 70 6.18 -13.21 -9.99
N LEU A 71 4.97 -13.13 -9.43
CA LEU A 71 4.71 -12.27 -8.28
C LEU A 71 5.59 -12.63 -7.07
N GLU A 72 5.85 -13.93 -6.84
CA GLU A 72 6.79 -14.36 -5.79
C GLU A 72 8.20 -13.82 -6.06
N LYS A 73 8.68 -13.90 -7.31
CA LYS A 73 10.01 -13.39 -7.71
C LYS A 73 10.11 -11.87 -7.59
N LEU A 74 9.01 -11.16 -7.83
CA LEU A 74 8.94 -9.69 -7.76
C LEU A 74 8.78 -9.17 -6.33
N THR A 75 8.74 -10.04 -5.34
CA THR A 75 8.54 -9.69 -3.94
C THR A 75 9.80 -10.02 -3.14
N PRO A 76 10.31 -9.09 -2.31
CA PRO A 76 11.52 -9.34 -1.52
C PRO A 76 11.45 -10.59 -0.64
N ASP A 77 12.57 -11.32 -0.53
CA ASP A 77 12.66 -12.56 0.25
C ASP A 77 12.31 -12.38 1.74
N PHE A 78 12.58 -11.20 2.32
CA PHE A 78 12.27 -10.93 3.73
C PHE A 78 10.76 -11.01 4.04
N LEU A 79 9.89 -10.82 3.04
CA LEU A 79 8.45 -10.98 3.18
C LEU A 79 8.01 -12.44 3.18
N LYS A 80 8.88 -13.40 2.82
CA LYS A 80 8.56 -14.83 2.74
C LYS A 80 7.24 -15.09 2.00
N PHE A 81 7.00 -14.34 0.92
CA PHE A 81 5.74 -14.34 0.21
C PHE A 81 5.50 -15.69 -0.47
N LYS A 82 4.35 -16.30 -0.21
CA LYS A 82 3.95 -17.59 -0.76
C LYS A 82 2.51 -17.59 -1.20
N ILE A 83 2.26 -18.04 -2.42
CA ILE A 83 0.91 -18.26 -2.93
C ILE A 83 0.39 -19.58 -2.40
N LEU A 84 -0.70 -19.53 -1.64
CA LEU A 84 -1.35 -20.71 -1.06
C LEU A 84 -2.44 -21.27 -1.96
N SER A 85 -3.20 -20.40 -2.64
CA SER A 85 -4.26 -20.82 -3.55
C SER A 85 -4.61 -19.77 -4.60
N GLN A 86 -5.13 -20.26 -5.73
CA GLN A 86 -5.72 -19.50 -6.83
C GLN A 86 -7.08 -20.13 -7.16
N SER A 87 -8.15 -19.33 -7.27
CA SER A 87 -9.50 -19.87 -7.42
C SER A 87 -9.87 -20.31 -8.84
N THR A 88 -9.07 -19.94 -9.84
CA THR A 88 -9.28 -20.26 -11.26
C THR A 88 -7.98 -20.78 -11.86
N PRO A 89 -7.97 -21.59 -12.93
CA PRO A 89 -6.73 -22.04 -13.56
C PRO A 89 -5.92 -20.91 -14.19
N GLU A 90 -6.61 -20.00 -14.88
CA GLU A 90 -6.02 -18.78 -15.46
C GLU A 90 -6.47 -17.53 -14.71
N ILE A 91 -5.62 -16.50 -14.69
CA ILE A 91 -5.99 -15.21 -14.10
C ILE A 91 -7.00 -14.51 -15.00
N GLN A 92 -8.13 -14.10 -14.42
CA GLN A 92 -9.20 -13.34 -15.06
C GLN A 92 -9.91 -12.46 -14.04
N ASN A 93 -10.89 -11.67 -14.50
CA ASN A 93 -11.74 -10.90 -13.60
C ASN A 93 -12.39 -11.81 -12.53
N GLY A 94 -12.28 -11.41 -11.27
CA GLY A 94 -12.85 -12.16 -10.15
C GLY A 94 -11.99 -13.31 -9.62
N THR A 95 -10.86 -13.65 -10.25
CA THR A 95 -9.89 -14.61 -9.70
C THR A 95 -9.46 -14.18 -8.30
N LYS A 96 -9.56 -15.09 -7.33
CA LYS A 96 -9.16 -14.85 -5.94
C LYS A 96 -7.85 -15.56 -5.64
N PHE A 97 -7.03 -14.91 -4.85
CA PHE A 97 -5.79 -15.47 -4.34
C PHE A 97 -5.77 -15.47 -2.82
N THR A 98 -5.09 -16.45 -2.25
CA THR A 98 -4.66 -16.42 -0.85
C THR A 98 -3.16 -16.52 -0.80
N TYR A 99 -2.53 -15.58 -0.10
CA TYR A 99 -1.10 -15.50 0.11
C TYR A 99 -0.77 -15.60 1.61
N ARG A 100 0.44 -16.05 1.90
CA ARG A 100 1.09 -15.91 3.21
C ARG A 100 2.33 -15.05 3.05
N LEU A 101 2.52 -14.08 3.93
CA LEU A 101 3.70 -13.24 4.00
C LEU A 101 4.08 -12.94 5.46
N SER A 102 5.21 -12.30 5.67
CA SER A 102 5.78 -11.94 6.97
C SER A 102 6.05 -10.43 7.01
N LEU A 103 5.26 -9.68 7.78
CA LEU A 103 5.46 -8.25 7.99
C LEU A 103 6.20 -8.04 9.31
N HIS A 104 7.41 -7.48 9.26
CA HIS A 104 8.30 -7.32 10.43
C HIS A 104 8.41 -8.59 11.30
N GLY A 105 8.44 -9.77 10.67
CA GLY A 105 8.53 -11.07 11.35
C GLY A 105 7.18 -11.69 11.75
N ILE A 106 6.07 -10.96 11.63
CA ILE A 106 4.74 -11.44 11.98
C ILE A 106 4.08 -12.08 10.74
N PRO A 107 3.66 -13.35 10.80
CA PRO A 107 2.98 -14.00 9.68
C PRO A 107 1.58 -13.41 9.46
N VAL A 108 1.27 -13.05 8.22
CA VAL A 108 -0.01 -12.49 7.79
C VAL A 108 -0.56 -13.29 6.60
N THR A 109 -1.85 -13.60 6.66
CA THR A 109 -2.60 -14.15 5.52
C THR A 109 -3.33 -13.03 4.80
N TRP A 110 -3.08 -12.89 3.51
CA TRP A 110 -3.70 -11.88 2.65
C TRP A 110 -4.52 -12.57 1.56
N LYS A 111 -5.80 -12.21 1.45
CA LYS A 111 -6.69 -12.59 0.36
C LYS A 111 -6.97 -11.40 -0.56
N SER A 112 -6.77 -11.58 -1.86
CA SER A 112 -7.07 -10.56 -2.89
C SER A 112 -8.04 -11.10 -3.95
N LYS A 113 -8.54 -10.20 -4.78
CA LYS A 113 -9.39 -10.50 -5.94
C LYS A 113 -8.98 -9.62 -7.11
N ILE A 114 -8.81 -10.24 -8.28
CA ILE A 114 -8.61 -9.51 -9.52
C ILE A 114 -9.89 -8.77 -9.91
N SER A 115 -9.70 -7.53 -10.34
CA SER A 115 -10.70 -6.58 -10.82
C SER A 115 -10.15 -5.86 -12.06
N ASP A 116 -11.01 -5.16 -12.79
CA ASP A 116 -10.63 -4.33 -13.95
C ASP A 116 -9.73 -5.03 -14.97
N TRP A 117 -10.01 -6.31 -15.22
CA TRP A 117 -9.24 -7.15 -16.13
C TRP A 117 -9.44 -6.71 -17.60
N LYS A 118 -8.40 -6.15 -18.19
CA LYS A 118 -8.29 -5.82 -19.61
C LYS A 118 -7.01 -6.45 -20.15
N PRO A 119 -7.08 -7.64 -20.76
CA PRO A 119 -5.91 -8.35 -21.27
C PRO A 119 -4.95 -7.44 -22.03
N VAL A 120 -3.65 -7.69 -21.88
CA VAL A 120 -2.54 -6.95 -22.50
C VAL A 120 -2.33 -5.53 -21.95
N SER A 121 -3.37 -4.85 -21.47
CA SER A 121 -3.30 -3.41 -21.16
C SER A 121 -3.45 -3.04 -19.68
N LYS A 122 -4.29 -3.74 -18.91
CA LYS A 122 -4.56 -3.41 -17.50
C LYS A 122 -5.07 -4.61 -16.72
N PHE A 123 -4.66 -4.72 -15.46
CA PHE A 123 -5.47 -5.39 -14.46
C PHE A 123 -5.32 -4.71 -13.10
N SER A 124 -6.21 -5.04 -12.17
CA SER A 124 -6.11 -4.53 -10.81
C SER A 124 -6.41 -5.63 -9.81
N ASP A 125 -5.86 -5.55 -8.61
CA ASP A 125 -6.25 -6.40 -7.49
C ASP A 125 -6.77 -5.57 -6.33
N ILE A 126 -7.78 -6.10 -5.67
CA ILE A 126 -8.34 -5.52 -4.45
C ILE A 126 -8.14 -6.48 -3.31
N GLN A 127 -7.85 -5.95 -2.13
CA GLN A 127 -7.84 -6.76 -0.92
C GLN A 127 -9.27 -7.14 -0.52
N ILE A 128 -9.48 -8.43 -0.25
CA ILE A 128 -10.67 -8.95 0.45
C ILE A 128 -10.41 -8.99 1.96
N LYS A 129 -9.22 -9.48 2.35
CA LYS A 129 -8.78 -9.57 3.75
C LYS A 129 -7.27 -9.44 3.79
N GLY A 130 -6.73 -8.60 4.68
CA GLY A 130 -5.29 -8.42 4.77
C GLY A 130 -4.91 -7.32 5.76
N PRO A 131 -3.65 -6.87 5.71
CA PRO A 131 -3.10 -5.93 6.70
C PRO A 131 -3.61 -4.50 6.54
N TYR A 132 -4.18 -4.15 5.38
CA TYR A 132 -4.72 -2.82 5.11
C TYR A 132 -6.22 -2.73 5.44
N SER A 133 -6.75 -1.52 5.63
CA SER A 133 -8.21 -1.31 5.60
C SER A 133 -8.73 -1.23 4.17
N HIS A 134 -7.91 -0.71 3.26
CA HIS A 134 -8.20 -0.70 1.83
C HIS A 134 -6.90 -0.92 1.06
N TRP A 135 -6.99 -1.67 -0.03
CA TRP A 135 -5.91 -1.86 -0.98
C TRP A 135 -6.52 -2.06 -2.35
N TYR A 136 -6.07 -1.24 -3.29
CA TYR A 136 -6.39 -1.30 -4.69
C TYR A 136 -5.09 -1.05 -5.46
N HIS A 137 -4.59 -2.07 -6.12
CA HIS A 137 -3.35 -1.97 -6.90
C HIS A 137 -3.67 -2.20 -8.37
N THR A 138 -3.33 -1.22 -9.20
CA THR A 138 -3.47 -1.27 -10.64
C THR A 138 -2.12 -1.47 -11.30
N HIS A 139 -2.09 -2.41 -12.24
CA HIS A 139 -1.03 -2.58 -13.22
C HIS A 139 -1.55 -2.11 -14.59
N LYS A 140 -0.83 -1.20 -15.24
CA LYS A 140 -1.09 -0.78 -16.63
C LYS A 140 0.16 -1.00 -17.48
N PHE A 141 -0.07 -1.33 -18.75
CA PHE A 141 0.96 -1.56 -19.73
C PHE A 141 0.63 -0.76 -20.99
N GLU A 142 1.60 0.00 -21.47
CA GLU A 142 1.46 0.87 -22.65
C GLU A 142 2.65 0.64 -23.58
N GLU A 143 2.42 0.46 -24.88
CA GLU A 143 3.50 0.46 -25.85
C GLU A 143 4.10 1.86 -25.94
N LYS A 144 5.42 1.97 -25.80
CA LYS A 144 6.13 3.25 -25.85
C LYS A 144 7.55 3.06 -26.33
N ASN A 145 7.95 3.83 -27.34
CA ASN A 145 9.33 3.88 -27.85
C ASN A 145 9.93 2.50 -28.17
N GLY A 146 9.16 1.62 -28.81
CA GLY A 146 9.62 0.26 -29.17
C GLY A 146 9.68 -0.75 -28.01
N GLY A 147 9.24 -0.37 -26.81
CA GLY A 147 9.12 -1.25 -25.64
C GLY A 147 7.78 -1.07 -24.92
N THR A 148 7.74 -1.46 -23.64
CA THR A 148 6.55 -1.35 -22.80
C THR A 148 6.82 -0.45 -21.61
N LEU A 149 5.96 0.54 -21.39
CA LEU A 149 5.88 1.30 -20.15
C LEU A 149 4.92 0.59 -19.19
N ILE A 150 5.47 0.07 -18.10
CA ILE A 150 4.74 -0.51 -16.97
C ILE A 150 4.42 0.61 -15.99
N LYS A 151 3.16 0.73 -15.57
CA LYS A 151 2.73 1.67 -14.54
C LYS A 151 2.02 0.92 -13.43
N ASP A 152 2.63 0.94 -12.25
CA ASP A 152 2.04 0.46 -11.01
C ASP A 152 1.43 1.65 -10.26
N HIS A 153 0.17 1.51 -9.85
CA HIS A 153 -0.50 2.48 -9.00
C HIS A 153 -1.19 1.77 -7.84
N VAL A 154 -0.69 1.97 -6.63
CA VAL A 154 -1.27 1.44 -5.39
C VAL A 154 -1.99 2.56 -4.68
N VAL A 155 -3.26 2.33 -4.36
CA VAL A 155 -4.05 3.14 -3.43
C VAL A 155 -4.36 2.28 -2.22
N TYR A 156 -3.96 2.75 -1.03
CA TYR A 156 -4.14 1.99 0.20
C TYR A 156 -4.54 2.86 1.38
N LYS A 157 -5.14 2.21 2.39
CA LYS A 157 -5.48 2.83 3.67
C LYS A 157 -5.00 1.94 4.80
N VAL A 158 -4.30 2.52 5.76
CA VAL A 158 -3.79 1.80 6.93
C VAL A 158 -4.92 1.49 7.92
N PRO A 159 -4.81 0.42 8.73
CA PRO A 159 -5.78 0.11 9.77
C PRO A 159 -5.77 1.16 10.88
N PHE A 160 -6.88 1.26 11.63
CA PHE A 160 -7.08 2.22 12.75
C PHE A 160 -7.10 3.71 12.36
N GLY A 161 -7.21 4.01 11.06
CA GLY A 161 -7.31 5.38 10.57
C GLY A 161 -6.11 6.23 10.99
N LEU A 162 -6.38 7.44 11.46
CA LEU A 162 -5.37 8.46 11.73
C LEU A 162 -4.34 8.04 12.78
N LEU A 163 -4.77 7.31 13.81
CA LEU A 163 -3.87 6.78 14.83
C LEU A 163 -2.91 5.76 14.21
N GLY A 164 -3.41 4.92 13.30
CA GLY A 164 -2.57 4.04 12.51
C GLY A 164 -1.60 4.82 11.62
N ASP A 165 -2.07 5.86 10.94
CA ASP A 165 -1.24 6.68 10.06
C ASP A 165 -0.08 7.35 10.82
N LEU A 166 -0.34 7.92 11.99
CA LEU A 166 0.68 8.59 12.81
C LEU A 166 1.71 7.60 13.38
N ILE A 167 1.28 6.40 13.77
CA ILE A 167 2.14 5.42 14.45
C ILE A 167 2.93 4.58 13.43
N VAL A 168 2.26 4.04 12.41
CA VAL A 168 2.84 3.06 11.47
C VAL A 168 2.88 3.52 10.02
N GLY A 169 2.22 4.63 9.65
CA GLY A 169 2.13 5.09 8.26
C GLY A 169 3.49 5.33 7.61
N LYS A 170 4.45 5.91 8.34
CA LYS A 170 5.83 6.11 7.86
C LYS A 170 6.56 4.79 7.58
N TRP A 171 6.35 3.77 8.42
CA TRP A 171 6.97 2.46 8.23
C TRP A 171 6.34 1.72 7.04
N ILE A 172 5.01 1.74 6.93
CA ILE A 172 4.30 1.14 5.79
C ILE A 172 4.76 1.79 4.47
N LYS A 173 4.88 3.12 4.42
CA LYS A 173 5.39 3.81 3.23
C LYS A 173 6.80 3.33 2.87
N LYS A 174 7.71 3.27 3.85
CA LYS A 174 9.10 2.80 3.65
C LYS A 174 9.15 1.33 3.20
N ASP A 175 8.29 0.47 3.75
CA ASP A 175 8.19 -0.93 3.36
C ASP A 175 7.76 -1.03 1.90
N LEU A 176 6.72 -0.30 1.50
CA LEU A 176 6.26 -0.28 0.11
C LEU A 176 7.32 0.28 -0.84
N GLU A 177 8.01 1.36 -0.48
CA GLU A 177 9.16 1.88 -1.25
C GLU A 177 10.25 0.82 -1.43
N THR A 178 10.55 0.05 -0.37
CA THR A 178 11.53 -1.04 -0.41
C THR A 178 11.07 -2.17 -1.33
N ILE A 179 9.80 -2.57 -1.24
CA ILE A 179 9.19 -3.62 -2.07
C ILE A 179 9.22 -3.22 -3.54
N PHE A 180 8.80 -2.00 -3.86
CA PHE A 180 8.76 -1.52 -5.25
C PHE A 180 10.17 -1.28 -5.80
N SER A 181 11.13 -0.80 -4.99
CA SER A 181 12.52 -0.69 -5.43
C SER A 181 13.13 -2.06 -5.77
N TYR A 182 12.89 -3.08 -4.93
CA TYR A 182 13.29 -4.44 -5.24
C TYR A 182 12.63 -4.94 -6.54
N ARG A 183 11.31 -4.76 -6.68
CA ARG A 183 10.56 -5.14 -7.87
C ARG A 183 11.16 -4.51 -9.13
N THR A 184 11.44 -3.21 -9.12
CA THR A 184 12.03 -2.51 -10.27
C THR A 184 13.36 -3.14 -10.68
N LYS A 185 14.28 -3.35 -9.72
CA LYS A 185 15.58 -3.97 -9.99
C LYS A 185 15.46 -5.40 -10.54
N THR A 186 14.53 -6.17 -9.99
CA THR A 186 14.27 -7.54 -10.45
C THR A 186 13.68 -7.54 -11.86
N ILE A 187 12.75 -6.64 -12.17
CA ILE A 187 12.21 -6.49 -13.53
C ILE A 187 13.33 -6.11 -14.51
N ASP A 188 14.19 -5.15 -14.17
CA ASP A 188 15.31 -4.78 -15.04
C ASP A 188 16.20 -6.00 -15.34
N THR A 189 16.50 -6.80 -14.32
CA THR A 189 17.32 -8.02 -14.47
C THR A 189 16.64 -9.08 -15.33
N LEU A 190 15.32 -9.21 -15.28
CA LEU A 190 14.58 -10.26 -15.98
C LEU A 190 14.12 -9.86 -17.38
N MET A 191 14.04 -8.56 -17.68
CA MET A 191 13.40 -8.04 -18.87
C MET A 191 14.28 -7.10 -19.71
N ASN A 192 15.39 -6.58 -19.19
CA ASN A 192 16.31 -5.73 -19.94
C ASN A 192 17.59 -6.46 -20.40
N ASN A 193 17.75 -7.73 -20.03
CA ASN A 193 18.83 -8.60 -20.48
C ASN A 193 18.48 -9.31 -21.80
#